data_AF-A0A3C0SSN9-F1
#
_entry.id   AF-A0A3C0SSN9-F1
#
_cell.length_a   1.000
_cell.length_b   1.000
_cell.length_c   1.000
_cell.angle_alpha   90.00
_cell.angle_beta   90.00
_cell.angle_gamma   90.00
#
_symmetry.space_group_name_H-M   'P 1'
#
loop_
_entity.id
_entity.type
_entity.pdbx_description
1 polymer ?
#
loop_
_entity_poly.entity_id
_entity_poly.type
_entity_poly.pdbx_seq_one_letter_code
_entity_poly.pdbx_strand_id
1 'polypeptide(L)' 'MGKIDNNEDGRSLFKGALINYFKDLEKLNAIDNFSSEDIVVELGIDSDAIVVSVGLTVTDSGEKLYMTVTV' A
#
# COMPACT_ATOMS: atom_id res chain seq x y z
N MET A 1 -2.08 3.46 16.98
CA MET A 1 -2.58 2.88 15.72
C MET A 1 -2.72 1.38 15.96
N GLY A 2 -3.90 0.89 16.34
CA GLY A 2 -4.07 -0.50 16.82
C GLY A 2 -5.51 -0.91 17.10
N LYS A 3 -6.47 -0.33 16.37
CA LYS A 3 -7.92 -0.57 16.52
C LYS A 3 -8.65 -0.43 15.17
N ILE A 4 -8.00 -0.82 14.08
CA ILE A 4 -8.69 -0.88 12.79
C ILE A 4 -9.05 -2.34 12.62
N ASP A 5 -10.35 -2.63 12.63
CA ASP A 5 -10.86 -3.98 12.42
C ASP A 5 -10.43 -4.47 11.04
N ASN A 6 -10.11 -5.76 10.90
CA ASN A 6 -9.86 -6.39 9.61
C ASN A 6 -11.19 -6.65 8.85
N ASN A 7 -12.03 -5.64 8.76
CA ASN A 7 -13.23 -5.61 7.94
C ASN A 7 -12.98 -4.72 6.71
N GLU A 8 -13.97 -4.65 5.82
CA GLU A 8 -13.85 -3.90 4.55
C GLU A 8 -13.56 -2.42 4.77
N ASP A 9 -14.23 -1.80 5.74
CA ASP A 9 -14.03 -0.39 6.10
C ASP A 9 -12.62 -0.14 6.65
N GLY A 10 -12.13 -1.04 7.50
CA GLY A 10 -10.81 -0.94 8.10
C GLY A 10 -9.69 -1.12 7.06
N ARG A 11 -9.85 -2.07 6.12
CA ARG A 11 -8.93 -2.20 4.98
C ARG A 11 -8.95 -0.97 4.08
N SER A 12 -10.12 -0.37 3.84
CA SER A 12 -10.22 0.89 3.09
C SER A 12 -9.55 2.07 3.79
N LEU A 13 -9.71 2.19 5.11
CA LEU A 13 -9.00 3.18 5.93
C LEU A 13 -7.48 2.99 5.85
N PHE A 14 -7.02 1.74 5.98
CA PHE A 14 -5.60 1.41 5.88
C PHE A 14 -5.04 1.68 4.49
N LYS A 15 -5.77 1.31 3.43
CA LYS A 15 -5.44 1.67 2.04
C LYS A 15 -5.30 3.19 1.87
N GLY A 16 -6.24 3.97 2.40
CA GLY A 16 -6.18 5.45 2.35
C GLY A 16 -4.93 6.02 3.03
N ALA A 17 -4.54 5.48 4.19
CA ALA A 17 -3.31 5.88 4.87
C ALA A 17 -2.06 5.56 4.05
N LEU A 18 -2.00 4.37 3.44
CA LEU A 18 -0.90 3.96 2.57
C LEU A 18 -0.81 4.83 1.30
N ILE A 19 -1.94 5.17 0.67
CA ILE A 19 -1.97 6.09 -0.47
C ILE A 19 -1.35 7.44 -0.11
N ASN A 20 -1.70 7.99 1.05
CA ASN A 20 -1.12 9.26 1.50
C ASN A 20 0.39 9.13 1.72
N TYR A 21 0.84 8.03 2.32
CA TYR A 21 2.26 7.76 2.54
C TYR A 21 3.06 7.68 1.23
N PHE A 22 2.56 6.95 0.23
CA PHE A 22 3.22 6.85 -1.08
C PHE A 22 3.20 8.18 -1.84
N LYS A 23 2.12 8.97 -1.76
CA LYS A 23 2.11 10.33 -2.30
C LYS A 23 3.16 11.23 -1.66
N ASP A 24 3.44 11.06 -0.37
CA ASP A 24 4.50 11.80 0.28
C ASP A 24 5.89 11.34 -0.17
N LEU A 25 6.09 10.04 -0.44
CA LEU A 25 7.32 9.53 -1.06
C LEU A 25 7.53 10.05 -2.49
N GLU A 26 6.46 10.20 -3.27
CA GLU A 26 6.51 10.80 -4.61
C GLU A 26 6.95 12.27 -4.54
N LYS A 27 6.40 13.06 -3.59
CA LYS A 27 6.86 14.44 -3.35
C LYS A 27 8.34 14.54 -2.96
N LEU A 28 8.88 13.50 -2.33
CA LEU A 28 10.30 13.41 -1.97
C LEU A 28 11.18 12.97 -3.13
N ASN A 29 10.63 12.74 -4.33
CA ASN A 29 11.32 12.15 -5.49
C ASN A 29 11.98 10.80 -5.18
N ALA A 30 11.38 10.02 -4.27
CA ALA A 30 11.83 8.66 -3.97
C ALA A 30 11.18 7.64 -4.90
N ILE A 31 9.94 7.91 -5.32
CA ILE A 31 9.17 7.11 -6.26
C ILE A 31 8.52 8.02 -7.31
N ASP A 32 8.08 7.44 -8.42
CA ASP A 32 7.40 8.14 -9.50
C ASP A 32 6.21 7.33 -10.04
N ASN A 33 5.29 8.03 -10.68
CA ASN A 33 4.11 7.50 -11.36
C ASN A 33 3.23 6.64 -10.44
N PHE A 34 2.98 7.09 -9.21
CA PHE A 34 2.15 6.38 -8.23
C PHE A 34 0.66 6.70 -8.40
N SER A 35 -0.19 5.68 -8.53
CA SER A 35 -1.64 5.78 -8.51
C SER A 35 -2.26 5.06 -7.32
N SER A 36 -3.44 5.51 -6.87
CA SER A 36 -4.26 4.77 -5.89
C SER A 36 -4.75 3.41 -6.38
N GLU A 37 -4.66 3.16 -7.69
CA GLU A 37 -4.95 1.86 -8.31
C GLU A 37 -3.79 0.88 -8.18
N ASP A 38 -2.56 1.37 -7.98
CA ASP A 38 -1.36 0.53 -7.82
C ASP A 38 -1.28 -0.14 -6.45
N ILE A 39 -2.25 0.12 -5.55
CA ILE A 39 -2.31 -0.47 -4.22
C ILE A 39 -3.62 -1.23 -4.00
N VAL A 40 -3.49 -2.47 -3.57
CA VAL A 40 -4.58 -3.37 -3.22
C VAL A 40 -4.37 -3.88 -1.79
N VAL A 41 -5.44 -3.82 -0.99
CA VAL A 41 -5.45 -4.29 0.40
C VAL A 41 -6.57 -5.31 0.53
N GLU A 42 -6.22 -6.57 0.74
CA GLU A 42 -7.14 -7.70 0.78
C GLU A 42 -7.06 -8.44 2.11
N LEU A 43 -8.07 -9.28 2.37
CA LEU A 43 -8.03 -10.20 3.49
C LEU A 43 -6.92 -11.24 3.25
N GLY A 44 -6.13 -11.52 4.27
CA GLY A 44 -5.20 -12.64 4.25
C GLY A 44 -5.90 -13.98 4.40
N ILE A 45 -5.10 -15.04 4.34
CA ILE A 45 -5.58 -16.42 4.50
C ILE A 45 -6.13 -16.64 5.91
N ASP A 46 -5.49 -16.02 6.91
CA ASP A 46 -5.94 -16.02 8.29
C ASP A 46 -6.88 -14.84 8.56
N SER A 47 -7.84 -15.03 9.47
CA SER A 47 -8.88 -14.03 9.76
C SER A 47 -8.35 -12.69 10.31
N ASP A 48 -7.17 -12.72 10.89
CA ASP A 48 -6.44 -11.56 11.41
C ASP A 48 -5.39 -11.02 10.44
N ALA A 49 -5.17 -11.68 9.30
CA ALA A 49 -4.16 -11.30 8.32
C ALA A 49 -4.68 -10.30 7.27
N ILE A 50 -3.79 -9.42 6.82
CA ILE A 50 -4.02 -8.50 5.71
C ILE A 50 -2.91 -8.66 4.68
N VAL A 51 -3.29 -8.74 3.40
CA VAL A 51 -2.35 -8.76 2.29
C VAL A 51 -2.36 -7.40 1.62
N VAL A 52 -1.22 -6.73 1.62
CA VAL A 52 -1.03 -5.49 0.87
C VAL A 52 -0.14 -5.77 -0.33
N SER A 53 -0.65 -5.46 -1.51
CA SER A 53 0.10 -5.49 -2.77
C SER A 53 0.24 -4.07 -3.29
N VAL A 54 1.48 -3.64 -3.56
CA VAL A 54 1.76 -2.32 -4.13
C VAL A 54 2.74 -2.40 -5.29
N GLY A 55 2.43 -1.68 -6.37
CA GLY A 55 3.36 -1.40 -7.47
C GLY A 55 3.94 0.00 -7.34
N LEU A 56 5.27 0.11 -7.34
CA LEU A 56 5.97 1.41 -7.23
C LEU A 56 7.09 1.48 -8.28
N THR A 57 7.37 2.67 -8.80
CA THR A 57 8.56 2.91 -9.65
C THR A 57 9.53 3.81 -8.87
N VAL A 58 10.81 3.46 -8.81
CA VAL A 58 11.81 4.27 -8.10
C VAL A 58 12.43 5.29 -9.06
N THR A 59 12.62 6.52 -8.61
CA THR A 59 13.07 7.63 -9.49
C THR A 59 14.46 7.41 -10.12
N ASP A 60 15.27 6.48 -9.60
CA ASP A 60 16.61 6.14 -10.13
C ASP A 60 16.74 4.69 -10.61
N SER A 61 15.63 3.95 -10.69
CA SER A 61 15.60 2.60 -11.26
C SER A 61 14.35 2.49 -12.11
N GLY A 62 14.49 2.48 -13.44
CA GLY A 62 13.37 2.40 -14.39
C GLY A 62 12.51 1.12 -14.28
N GLU A 63 12.77 0.27 -13.29
CA GLU A 63 12.01 -0.95 -12.98
C GLU A 63 10.93 -0.70 -11.91
N LYS A 64 9.76 -1.31 -12.13
CA LYS A 64 8.71 -1.40 -11.13
C LYS A 64 9.09 -2.39 -10.03
N LEU A 65 9.03 -1.95 -8.77
CA LEU A 65 9.15 -2.79 -7.59
C LEU A 65 7.77 -3.31 -7.18
N TYR A 66 7.69 -4.63 -6.97
CA TYR A 66 6.53 -5.29 -6.37
C TYR A 66 6.86 -5.67 -4.93
N MET A 67 6.02 -5.24 -3.98
CA MET A 67 6.17 -5.59 -2.58
C MET A 67 4.85 -6.17 -2.06
N THR A 68 4.94 -7.37 -1.46
CA THR A 68 3.83 -8.00 -0.74
C THR A 68 4.19 -8.04 0.74
N VAL A 69 3.39 -7.37 1.56
CA VAL A 69 3.53 -7.40 3.02
C VAL A 69 2.35 -8.17 3.59
N THR A 70 2.68 -9.22 4.34
CA THR A 70 1.75 -10.01 5.14
C THR A 70 2.00 -9.69 6.61
N VAL A 71 0.95 -9.30 7.33
CA VAL A 71 0.96 -9.06 8.78
C VAL A 71 -0.11 -9.87 9.45
#